data_AF-A0A838A9D9-F1
#
_entry.id   AF-A0A838A9D9-F1
#
_cell.length_a   1.000
_cell.length_b   1.000
_cell.length_c   1.000
_cell.angle_alpha   90.00
_cell.angle_beta   90.00
_cell.angle_gamma   90.00
#
_symmetry.space_group_name_H-M   'P 1'
#
loop_
_entity.id
_entity.type
_entity.pdbx_description
1 polymer ?
#
loop_
_entity_poly.entity_id
_entity_poly.type
_entity_poly.pdbx_seq_one_letter_code
_entity_poly.pdbx_strand_id
1 'polypeptide(L)'
;MQMMPVTDSMFLLMESREHPMHVGGLQLFKKPEGAGEDYVHTIYRNLIDSAEVRPLFKKRPAAPVNSLGQWMWSTDNQLDLDYHVRRSALPNPGRIRELLELTSRWHGSLLDRHRPLWETHFVEGLSDGRFAIYTKVHHAVLDGISALRHMTNTLSEDPTARDCPAPWELRAARPKSAGLNPLSFARSAGRALGEFAAFPPTALRAANQAFREQRLTLPLQAPKTMLNVPIGGARRFAAQSWPLESFRKIKKSAGTTLNDVVLAMCAGALRDYLIEQRALPDAPLTAMVPATLRTPAAAEEGGNSIGAILCNLATNEPDPARRLETIKNSMADGKKLFEGLSPVQVMLLSAMNVAPLGLSPVPGMVNYTRPPFNLVISNVPGPRTTTYWNGAELDGVYPASLLMDGQALNITLTTRVDSVDFGIVGCRQSIPHLQRMLLHLDTALTELEFATR
;
A
#
# COMPACT_ATOMS: atom_id res chain seq x y z
N MET A 1 8.61 29.29 -1.18
CA MET A 1 7.68 28.37 -1.88
C MET A 1 8.49 27.62 -2.94
N GLN A 2 8.16 26.35 -3.19
CA GLN A 2 8.86 25.51 -4.16
C GLN A 2 7.84 24.96 -5.16
N MET A 3 8.20 24.81 -6.43
CA MET A 3 7.33 24.15 -7.41
C MET A 3 7.04 22.71 -6.96
N MET A 4 5.77 22.30 -7.06
CA MET A 4 5.38 20.93 -6.81
C MET A 4 5.73 20.07 -8.05
N PRO A 5 6.37 18.91 -7.89
CA PRO A 5 6.52 17.95 -8.98
C PRO A 5 5.16 17.61 -9.62
N VAL A 6 5.16 17.34 -10.93
CA VAL A 6 3.93 17.01 -11.67
C VAL A 6 3.27 15.76 -11.09
N THR A 7 4.08 14.74 -10.76
CA THR A 7 3.61 13.49 -10.15
C THR A 7 2.85 13.72 -8.85
N ASP A 8 3.32 14.64 -8.01
CA ASP A 8 2.71 14.95 -6.71
C ASP A 8 1.41 15.75 -6.92
N SER A 9 1.45 16.69 -7.86
CA SER A 9 0.30 17.55 -8.22
C SER A 9 -0.86 16.75 -8.79
N MET A 10 -0.59 15.66 -9.53
CA MET A 10 -1.62 14.78 -10.09
C MET A 10 -2.52 14.19 -9.01
N PHE A 11 -1.98 13.80 -7.85
CA PHE A 11 -2.80 13.28 -6.75
C PHE A 11 -3.76 14.33 -6.19
N LEU A 12 -3.34 15.60 -6.10
CA LEU A 12 -4.22 16.69 -5.67
C LEU A 12 -5.30 17.03 -6.69
N LEU A 13 -5.00 16.87 -7.99
CA LEU A 13 -5.95 17.08 -9.08
C LEU A 13 -6.98 15.96 -9.17
N MET A 14 -6.59 14.71 -8.92
CA MET A 14 -7.49 13.56 -8.94
C MET A 14 -8.32 13.42 -7.64
N GLU A 15 -7.85 14.01 -6.53
CA GLU A 15 -8.55 13.92 -5.26
C GLU A 15 -9.88 14.69 -5.27
N SER A 16 -10.91 14.03 -4.73
CA SER A 16 -12.26 14.56 -4.52
C SER A 16 -12.84 14.00 -3.22
N ARG A 17 -14.05 14.42 -2.84
CA ARG A 17 -14.71 13.90 -1.64
C ARG A 17 -14.87 12.37 -1.66
N GLU A 18 -15.08 11.81 -2.84
CA GLU A 18 -15.27 10.39 -3.10
C GLU A 18 -13.94 9.63 -3.18
N HIS A 19 -12.88 10.35 -3.56
CA HIS A 19 -11.55 9.82 -3.84
C HIS A 19 -10.45 10.52 -3.02
N PRO A 20 -10.42 10.40 -1.67
CA PRO A 20 -9.27 10.86 -0.91
C PRO A 20 -7.97 10.19 -1.39
N MET A 21 -6.94 10.97 -1.68
CA MET A 21 -5.66 10.48 -2.23
C MET A 21 -4.58 10.39 -1.15
N HIS A 22 -4.93 9.81 -0.01
CA HIS A 22 -4.01 9.55 1.10
C HIS A 22 -3.81 8.05 1.32
N VAL A 23 -2.65 7.73 1.87
CA VAL A 23 -2.34 6.43 2.46
C VAL A 23 -2.35 6.54 3.97
N GLY A 24 -2.53 5.42 4.64
CA GLY A 24 -2.34 5.32 6.06
C GLY A 24 -1.70 4.02 6.51
N GLY A 25 -1.40 3.95 7.80
CA GLY A 25 -0.92 2.77 8.47
C GLY A 25 -1.50 2.72 9.87
N LEU A 26 -2.08 1.59 10.24
CA LEU A 26 -2.51 1.29 11.60
C LEU A 26 -1.44 0.42 12.26
N GLN A 27 -0.81 0.93 13.30
CA GLN A 27 0.16 0.20 14.12
C GLN A 27 -0.47 -0.18 15.46
N LEU A 28 -0.29 -1.42 15.90
CA LEU A 28 -0.66 -1.90 17.24
C LEU A 28 0.59 -2.08 18.07
N PHE A 29 0.51 -1.68 19.35
CA PHE A 29 1.62 -1.76 20.27
C PHE A 29 1.21 -2.40 21.59
N LYS A 30 2.03 -3.34 22.08
CA LYS A 30 1.97 -3.80 23.47
C LYS A 30 2.74 -2.82 24.33
N LYS A 31 2.12 -2.36 25.42
CA LYS A 31 2.80 -1.48 26.39
C LYS A 31 3.96 -2.24 27.06
N PRO A 32 5.02 -1.54 27.51
CA PRO A 32 6.05 -2.14 28.35
C PRO A 32 5.44 -2.78 29.60
N GLU A 33 6.09 -3.81 30.12
CA GLU A 33 5.69 -4.41 31.40
C GLU A 33 5.74 -3.35 32.52
N GLY A 34 4.70 -3.34 33.37
CA GLY A 34 4.57 -2.36 34.45
C GLY A 34 4.18 -0.94 34.02
N ALA A 35 3.92 -0.69 32.73
CA ALA A 35 3.44 0.60 32.27
C ALA A 35 2.03 0.92 32.83
N GLY A 36 1.87 2.12 33.40
CA GLY A 36 0.60 2.61 33.94
C GLY A 36 -0.46 2.89 32.86
N GLU A 37 -1.67 3.23 33.31
CA GLU A 37 -2.77 3.63 32.41
C GLU A 37 -2.44 4.90 31.64
N ASP A 38 -1.65 5.79 32.22
CA ASP A 38 -1.19 7.08 31.69
C ASP A 38 -0.08 6.97 30.63
N TYR A 39 0.48 5.78 30.38
CA TYR A 39 1.60 5.58 29.46
C TYR A 39 1.40 6.23 28.08
N VAL A 40 0.23 6.04 27.47
CA VAL A 40 -0.11 6.61 26.15
C VAL A 40 -0.21 8.13 26.23
N HIS A 41 -0.78 8.65 27.33
CA HIS A 41 -0.89 10.08 27.58
C HIS A 41 0.49 10.73 27.71
N THR A 42 1.39 10.12 28.47
CA THR A 42 2.75 10.61 28.71
C THR A 42 3.57 10.63 27.42
N ILE A 43 3.52 9.57 26.60
CA ILE A 43 4.19 9.58 25.29
C ILE A 43 3.60 10.66 24.38
N TYR A 44 2.28 10.75 24.29
CA TYR A 44 1.62 11.77 23.47
C TYR A 44 2.06 13.18 23.86
N ARG A 45 2.09 13.51 25.16
CA ARG A 45 2.53 14.81 25.65
C ARG A 45 3.98 15.10 25.29
N ASN A 46 4.88 14.15 25.56
CA ASN A 46 6.29 14.31 25.22
C ASN A 46 6.49 14.63 23.73
N LEU A 47 5.76 13.95 22.84
CA LEU A 47 5.88 14.17 21.40
C LEU A 47 5.39 15.55 20.92
N ILE A 48 4.36 16.10 21.55
CA ILE A 48 3.83 17.42 21.16
C ILE A 48 4.71 18.53 21.73
N ASP A 49 5.27 18.34 22.92
CA ASP A 49 6.06 19.37 23.60
C ASP A 49 7.51 19.47 23.09
N SER A 50 8.10 18.40 22.54
CA SER A 50 9.55 18.33 22.27
C SER A 50 9.97 18.23 20.80
N ALA A 51 9.03 18.13 19.84
CA ALA A 51 9.39 17.76 18.47
C ALA A 51 9.74 18.97 17.58
N GLU A 52 11.02 19.11 17.21
CA GLU A 52 11.38 19.92 16.04
C GLU A 52 10.90 19.21 14.78
N VAL A 53 9.86 19.75 14.12
CA VAL A 53 9.24 19.07 12.97
C VAL A 53 10.09 19.21 11.70
N ARG A 54 10.29 18.09 10.98
CA ARG A 54 11.02 18.08 9.69
C ARG A 54 10.35 18.98 8.67
N PRO A 55 11.13 19.64 7.79
CA PRO A 55 10.59 20.48 6.72
C PRO A 55 9.53 19.78 5.86
N LEU A 56 9.65 18.47 5.62
CA LEU A 56 8.68 17.69 4.86
C LEU A 56 7.28 17.74 5.49
N PHE A 57 7.18 17.58 6.80
CA PHE A 57 5.90 17.58 7.54
C PHE A 57 5.37 18.99 7.85
N LYS A 58 6.11 20.03 7.43
CA LYS A 58 5.64 21.42 7.40
C LYS A 58 5.12 21.83 6.02
N LYS A 59 5.18 20.97 5.00
CA LYS A 59 4.75 21.32 3.65
C LYS A 59 3.23 21.22 3.50
N ARG A 60 2.62 22.27 2.98
CA ARG A 60 1.22 22.32 2.57
C ARG A 60 1.07 22.80 1.12
N PRO A 61 0.06 22.31 0.38
CA PRO A 61 -0.18 22.76 -0.99
C PRO A 61 -0.59 24.23 -1.01
N ALA A 62 -0.17 24.94 -2.04
CA ALA A 62 -0.53 26.32 -2.31
C ALA A 62 -0.73 26.49 -3.82
N ALA A 63 -1.75 27.26 -4.21
CA ALA A 63 -2.01 27.64 -5.59
C ALA A 63 -2.11 29.17 -5.66
N PRO A 64 -0.97 29.90 -5.60
CA PRO A 64 -1.00 31.35 -5.62
C PRO A 64 -1.50 31.85 -6.98
N VAL A 65 -2.14 33.02 -7.01
CA VAL A 65 -2.81 33.57 -8.22
C VAL A 65 -1.87 33.66 -9.44
N ASN A 66 -0.57 33.86 -9.21
CA ASN A 66 0.45 33.95 -10.24
C ASN A 66 1.05 32.60 -10.67
N SER A 67 0.55 31.46 -10.18
CA SER A 67 1.09 30.14 -10.53
C SER A 67 0.57 29.59 -11.86
N LEU A 68 -0.30 30.32 -12.59
CA LEU A 68 -0.94 29.84 -13.82
C LEU A 68 -1.62 28.46 -13.64
N GLY A 69 -2.22 28.22 -12.47
CA GLY A 69 -2.88 26.96 -12.13
C GLY A 69 -1.93 25.86 -11.64
N GLN A 70 -0.63 26.12 -11.50
CA GLN A 70 0.33 25.17 -10.95
C GLN A 70 0.24 25.10 -9.43
N TRP A 71 0.34 23.89 -8.89
CA TRP A 71 0.49 23.68 -7.46
C TRP A 71 1.94 23.95 -7.03
N MET A 72 2.08 24.54 -5.84
CA MET A 72 3.35 24.80 -5.19
C MET A 72 3.33 24.25 -3.77
N TRP A 73 4.50 23.89 -3.26
CA TRP A 73 4.70 23.66 -1.83
C TRP A 73 4.96 24.99 -1.13
N SER A 74 4.21 25.24 -0.06
CA SER A 74 4.51 26.27 0.93
C SER A 74 4.85 25.61 2.27
N THR A 75 5.67 26.29 3.06
CA THR A 75 6.03 25.84 4.42
C THR A 75 5.11 26.50 5.41
N ASP A 76 4.53 25.72 6.31
CA ASP A 76 3.84 26.21 7.49
C ASP A 76 4.87 26.48 8.60
N ASN A 77 5.02 27.77 8.94
CA ASN A 77 5.96 28.22 9.97
C ASN A 77 5.30 28.29 11.36
N GLN A 78 3.98 28.12 11.46
CA GLN A 78 3.21 28.14 12.71
C GLN A 78 2.41 26.85 12.82
N LEU A 79 3.11 25.72 12.65
CA LEU A 79 2.51 24.40 12.67
C LEU A 79 1.80 24.13 14.02
N ASP A 80 0.50 23.95 13.94
CA ASP A 80 -0.36 23.52 15.04
C ASP A 80 -0.29 21.99 15.19
N LEU A 81 0.62 21.51 16.05
CA LEU A 81 0.83 20.06 16.24
C LEU A 81 -0.39 19.36 16.83
N ASP A 82 -1.17 20.01 17.69
CA ASP A 82 -2.40 19.43 18.26
C ASP A 82 -3.45 19.13 17.19
N TYR A 83 -3.47 19.89 16.08
CA TYR A 83 -4.31 19.57 14.93
C TYR A 83 -3.88 18.26 14.24
N HIS A 84 -2.57 18.05 14.09
CA HIS A 84 -2.02 16.91 13.34
C HIS A 84 -1.89 15.65 14.20
N VAL A 85 -1.63 15.80 15.50
CA VAL A 85 -1.39 14.70 16.44
C VAL A 85 -2.51 14.69 17.46
N ARG A 86 -3.42 13.72 17.32
CA ARG A 86 -4.66 13.64 18.09
C ARG A 86 -4.67 12.44 18.99
N ARG A 87 -5.20 12.60 20.20
CA ARG A 87 -5.54 11.49 21.07
C ARG A 87 -7.02 11.13 20.90
N SER A 88 -7.31 9.84 20.87
CA SER A 88 -8.65 9.26 20.75
C SER A 88 -8.77 8.06 21.70
N ALA A 89 -9.98 7.78 22.14
CA ALA A 89 -10.29 6.59 22.92
C ALA A 89 -11.37 5.78 22.20
N LEU A 90 -11.30 4.44 22.33
CA LEU A 90 -12.33 3.57 21.78
C LEU A 90 -13.58 3.55 22.66
N PRO A 91 -14.78 3.47 22.06
CA PRO A 91 -15.98 3.18 22.83
C PRO A 91 -15.92 1.77 23.42
N ASN A 92 -16.58 1.56 24.57
CA ASN A 92 -16.79 0.24 25.16
C ASN A 92 -17.43 -0.71 24.11
N PRO A 93 -16.93 -1.95 23.93
CA PRO A 93 -15.95 -2.67 24.75
C PRO A 93 -14.50 -2.59 24.30
N GLY A 94 -14.14 -1.67 23.39
CA GLY A 94 -12.74 -1.45 23.04
C GLY A 94 -12.09 -2.62 22.32
N ARG A 95 -12.82 -3.36 21.47
CA ARG A 95 -12.24 -4.47 20.71
C ARG A 95 -11.56 -3.93 19.45
N ILE A 96 -10.81 -4.81 18.78
CA ILE A 96 -10.29 -4.56 17.42
C ILE A 96 -11.41 -4.10 16.46
N ARG A 97 -12.64 -4.58 16.62
CA ARG A 97 -13.79 -4.13 15.81
C ARG A 97 -13.99 -2.62 15.89
N GLU A 98 -14.06 -2.07 17.10
CA GLU A 98 -14.27 -0.64 17.33
C GLU A 98 -13.09 0.19 16.77
N LEU A 99 -11.85 -0.35 16.90
CA LEU A 99 -10.66 0.26 16.28
C LEU A 99 -10.77 0.32 14.75
N LEU A 100 -11.13 -0.78 14.10
CA LEU A 100 -11.25 -0.83 12.64
C LEU A 100 -12.39 0.05 12.12
N GLU A 101 -13.49 0.19 12.87
CA GLU A 101 -14.57 1.13 12.56
C GLU A 101 -14.14 2.59 12.68
N LEU A 102 -13.33 2.93 13.69
CA LEU A 102 -12.76 4.26 13.84
C LEU A 102 -11.76 4.57 12.71
N THR A 103 -10.85 3.65 12.41
CA THR A 103 -9.91 3.77 11.28
C THR A 103 -10.64 3.91 9.95
N SER A 104 -11.75 3.17 9.75
CA SER A 104 -12.59 3.30 8.55
C SER A 104 -13.13 4.73 8.36
N ARG A 105 -13.51 5.40 9.46
CA ARG A 105 -14.01 6.78 9.41
C ARG A 105 -12.89 7.76 9.06
N TRP A 106 -11.76 7.68 9.74
CA TRP A 106 -10.61 8.57 9.48
C TRP A 106 -10.01 8.39 8.09
N HIS A 107 -10.02 7.17 7.56
CA HIS A 107 -9.52 6.87 6.24
C HIS A 107 -10.48 7.33 5.12
N GLY A 108 -11.76 7.55 5.43
CA GLY A 108 -12.74 8.12 4.50
C GLY A 108 -12.84 9.65 4.52
N SER A 109 -12.13 10.34 5.42
CA SER A 109 -12.13 11.80 5.54
C SER A 109 -10.92 12.42 4.85
N LEU A 110 -11.17 13.47 4.05
CA LEU A 110 -10.13 14.26 3.40
C LEU A 110 -9.20 14.91 4.44
N LEU A 111 -7.96 15.12 4.04
CA LEU A 111 -7.02 15.99 4.75
C LEU A 111 -7.29 17.46 4.37
N ASP A 112 -7.16 18.37 5.33
CA ASP A 112 -7.31 19.81 5.08
C ASP A 112 -6.12 20.35 4.28
N ARG A 113 -6.38 20.80 3.05
CA ARG A 113 -5.36 21.36 2.14
C ARG A 113 -4.81 22.71 2.59
N HIS A 114 -5.43 23.36 3.57
CA HIS A 114 -4.88 24.59 4.17
C HIS A 114 -3.77 24.32 5.18
N ARG A 115 -3.49 23.05 5.49
CA ARG A 115 -2.48 22.61 6.47
C ARG A 115 -1.56 21.56 5.84
N PRO A 116 -0.44 21.21 6.50
CA PRO A 116 0.37 20.09 6.05
C PRO A 116 -0.44 18.79 5.97
N LEU A 117 -0.26 18.04 4.88
CA LEU A 117 -1.19 16.97 4.52
C LEU A 117 -0.88 15.64 5.23
N TRP A 118 -1.00 15.63 6.56
CA TRP A 118 -0.84 14.43 7.39
C TRP A 118 -1.59 14.54 8.72
N GLU A 119 -1.94 13.41 9.30
CA GLU A 119 -2.54 13.27 10.62
C GLU A 119 -2.04 11.99 11.29
N THR A 120 -1.87 12.03 12.61
CA THR A 120 -1.58 10.86 13.45
C THR A 120 -2.56 10.82 14.63
N HIS A 121 -3.15 9.66 14.86
CA HIS A 121 -4.14 9.42 15.90
C HIS A 121 -3.61 8.36 16.87
N PHE A 122 -3.38 8.74 18.12
CA PHE A 122 -3.09 7.84 19.24
C PHE A 122 -4.38 7.33 19.82
N VAL A 123 -4.55 6.02 19.88
CA VAL A 123 -5.79 5.37 20.28
C VAL A 123 -5.57 4.55 21.54
N GLU A 124 -6.25 4.95 22.61
CA GLU A 124 -6.30 4.24 23.88
C GLU A 124 -7.63 3.48 24.07
N GLY A 125 -7.70 2.64 25.10
CA GLY A 125 -8.92 1.91 25.47
C GLY A 125 -9.16 0.59 24.73
N LEU A 126 -8.11 -0.04 24.17
CA LEU A 126 -8.22 -1.43 23.72
C LEU A 126 -8.34 -2.36 24.92
N SER A 127 -9.29 -3.31 24.85
CA SER A 127 -9.62 -4.22 25.96
C SER A 127 -8.51 -5.19 26.32
N ASP A 128 -7.54 -5.40 25.44
CA ASP A 128 -6.39 -6.29 25.64
C ASP A 128 -5.14 -5.55 26.15
N GLY A 129 -5.28 -4.29 26.57
CA GLY A 129 -4.20 -3.48 27.14
C GLY A 129 -3.25 -2.86 26.12
N ARG A 130 -3.39 -3.18 24.83
CA ARG A 130 -2.62 -2.54 23.74
C ARG A 130 -3.05 -1.08 23.54
N PHE A 131 -2.28 -0.36 22.75
CA PHE A 131 -2.72 0.91 22.16
C PHE A 131 -2.44 0.88 20.66
N ALA A 132 -3.05 1.79 19.91
CA ALA A 132 -2.84 1.88 18.47
C ALA A 132 -2.39 3.28 18.05
N ILE A 133 -1.67 3.33 16.94
CA ILE A 133 -1.33 4.57 16.24
C ILE A 133 -1.84 4.43 14.81
N TYR A 134 -2.77 5.30 14.41
CA TYR A 134 -3.16 5.43 13.02
C TYR A 134 -2.57 6.69 12.42
N THR A 135 -1.71 6.55 11.42
CA THR A 135 -1.13 7.68 10.69
C THR A 135 -1.68 7.70 9.28
N LYS A 136 -1.99 8.89 8.77
CA LYS A 136 -2.50 9.17 7.43
C LYS A 136 -1.67 10.28 6.80
N VAL A 137 -1.22 10.09 5.57
CA VAL A 137 -0.40 11.06 4.83
C VAL A 137 -0.88 11.11 3.38
N HIS A 138 -1.01 12.31 2.82
CA HIS A 138 -1.42 12.46 1.42
C HIS A 138 -0.32 11.98 0.45
N HIS A 139 -0.70 11.33 -0.66
CA HIS A 139 0.23 10.75 -1.63
C HIS A 139 1.18 11.77 -2.28
N ALA A 140 0.73 13.02 -2.40
CA ALA A 140 1.58 14.13 -2.86
C ALA A 140 2.79 14.39 -1.93
N VAL A 141 2.71 14.01 -0.65
CA VAL A 141 3.79 14.23 0.33
C VAL A 141 4.71 13.01 0.43
N LEU A 142 4.11 11.82 0.56
CA LEU A 142 4.83 10.54 0.63
C LEU A 142 4.04 9.46 -0.09
N ASP A 143 4.73 8.66 -0.92
CA ASP A 143 4.15 7.42 -1.44
C ASP A 143 3.93 6.38 -0.32
N GLY A 144 3.09 5.37 -0.56
CA GLY A 144 2.73 4.36 0.46
C GLY A 144 3.90 3.55 1.01
N ILE A 145 4.89 3.20 0.18
CA ILE A 145 6.07 2.44 0.63
C ILE A 145 6.97 3.34 1.48
N SER A 146 7.20 4.57 1.02
CA SER A 146 7.98 5.57 1.73
C SER A 146 7.32 5.98 3.03
N ALA A 147 5.99 6.12 3.07
CA ALA A 147 5.22 6.39 4.29
C ALA A 147 5.37 5.26 5.31
N LEU A 148 5.18 3.99 4.90
CA LEU A 148 5.33 2.85 5.81
C LEU A 148 6.76 2.71 6.32
N ARG A 149 7.76 2.78 5.42
CA ARG A 149 9.18 2.75 5.79
C ARG A 149 9.52 3.86 6.77
N HIS A 150 9.01 5.06 6.51
CA HIS A 150 9.22 6.22 7.37
C HIS A 150 8.63 5.99 8.76
N MET A 151 7.42 5.42 8.86
CA MET A 151 6.82 5.04 10.14
C MET A 151 7.57 3.91 10.86
N THR A 152 8.14 2.94 10.15
CA THR A 152 8.91 1.84 10.78
C THR A 152 10.33 2.26 11.16
N ASN A 153 10.90 3.28 10.52
CA ASN A 153 12.25 3.79 10.82
C ASN A 153 12.33 4.59 12.12
N THR A 154 11.19 4.87 12.77
CA THR A 154 11.16 5.48 14.12
C THR A 154 11.33 4.45 15.23
N LEU A 155 11.28 3.16 14.90
CA LEU A 155 11.33 2.07 15.85
C LEU A 155 12.79 1.71 16.17
N SER A 156 13.02 1.14 17.35
CA SER A 156 14.29 0.60 17.82
C SER A 156 14.22 -0.92 17.93
N GLU A 157 15.34 -1.61 17.76
CA GLU A 157 15.45 -3.05 18.10
C GLU A 157 15.69 -3.24 19.62
N ASP A 158 16.04 -2.18 20.33
CA ASP A 158 16.28 -2.19 21.78
C ASP A 158 14.96 -1.97 22.56
N PRO A 159 14.47 -2.96 23.36
CA PRO A 159 13.26 -2.82 24.17
C PRO A 159 13.39 -1.78 25.30
N THR A 160 14.61 -1.38 25.65
CA THR A 160 14.88 -0.38 26.68
C THR A 160 14.96 1.05 26.15
N ALA A 161 14.94 1.23 24.82
CA ALA A 161 14.94 2.56 24.21
C ALA A 161 13.70 3.38 24.64
N ARG A 162 13.91 4.66 24.95
CA ARG A 162 12.87 5.62 25.40
C ARG A 162 12.94 6.96 24.65
N ASP A 163 13.86 7.07 23.70
CA ASP A 163 14.17 8.22 22.87
C ASP A 163 13.83 7.96 21.39
N CYS A 164 12.91 7.04 21.11
CA CYS A 164 12.46 6.77 19.75
C CYS A 164 11.74 8.02 19.20
N PRO A 165 12.17 8.55 18.04
CA PRO A 165 11.65 9.82 17.53
C PRO A 165 10.19 9.70 17.10
N ALA A 166 9.51 10.83 17.03
CA ALA A 166 8.24 10.91 16.33
C ALA A 166 8.44 10.70 14.81
N PRO A 167 7.44 10.17 14.07
CA PRO A 167 7.51 10.14 12.61
C PRO A 167 7.79 11.53 12.00
N TRP A 168 7.22 12.60 12.53
CA TRP A 168 7.40 13.95 11.97
C TRP A 168 8.68 14.67 12.44
N GLU A 169 9.44 14.10 13.38
CA GLU A 169 10.54 14.75 14.07
C GLU A 169 11.86 14.78 13.26
N LEU A 170 12.58 15.89 13.34
CA LEU A 170 13.85 16.14 12.66
C LEU A 170 14.99 15.45 13.43
N ARG A 171 15.51 14.37 12.86
CA ARG A 171 16.72 13.74 13.40
C ARG A 171 17.96 14.56 13.02
N ALA A 172 18.82 14.85 13.99
CA ALA A 172 20.22 15.19 13.71
C ALA A 172 20.86 14.01 12.96
N ALA A 173 21.19 14.19 11.68
CA ALA A 173 21.73 13.11 10.86
C ALA A 173 23.09 12.63 11.40
N ARG A 174 23.30 11.31 11.48
CA ARG A 174 24.65 10.76 11.43
C ARG A 174 25.17 10.96 9.99
N PRO A 175 26.34 11.57 9.78
CA PRO A 175 26.81 11.88 8.43
C PRO A 175 27.07 10.57 7.68
N LYS A 176 26.32 10.33 6.60
CA LYS A 176 26.75 9.42 5.54
C LYS A 176 27.37 10.27 4.44
N SER A 177 28.67 10.09 4.22
CA SER A 177 29.38 10.67 3.10
C SER A 177 28.89 10.02 1.81
N ALA A 178 27.91 10.63 1.15
CA ALA A 178 27.63 10.39 -0.25
C ALA A 178 27.89 11.70 -0.99
N GLY A 179 29.04 11.78 -1.66
CA GLY A 179 29.38 12.92 -2.50
C GLY A 179 28.39 13.00 -3.65
N LEU A 180 27.54 14.03 -3.65
CA LEU A 180 26.68 14.36 -4.78
C LEU A 180 27.55 15.04 -5.84
N ASN A 181 27.84 14.34 -6.94
CA ASN A 181 28.49 14.94 -8.10
C ASN A 181 27.41 15.49 -9.05
N PRO A 182 27.23 16.82 -9.19
CA PRO A 182 26.16 17.43 -10.00
C PRO A 182 26.24 17.08 -11.50
N LEU A 183 27.42 16.67 -11.99
CA LEU A 183 27.60 16.15 -13.36
C LEU A 183 26.90 14.80 -13.61
N SER A 184 26.59 14.02 -12.57
CA SER A 184 25.88 12.74 -12.70
C SER A 184 24.38 12.91 -12.97
N PHE A 185 23.77 13.99 -12.47
CA PHE A 185 22.35 14.31 -12.65
C PHE A 185 22.05 14.84 -14.06
N ALA A 186 22.96 15.64 -14.62
CA ALA A 186 22.85 16.13 -15.99
C ALA A 186 23.05 15.01 -17.03
N ARG A 187 23.93 14.03 -16.76
CA ARG A 187 24.15 12.86 -17.63
C ARG A 187 22.98 11.87 -17.62
N SER A 188 22.28 11.73 -16.50
CA SER A 188 21.11 10.85 -16.35
C SER A 188 19.85 11.45 -17.00
N ALA A 189 19.67 12.78 -16.95
CA ALA A 189 18.61 13.47 -17.68
C ALA A 189 18.77 13.35 -19.21
N GLY A 190 20.00 13.40 -19.73
CA GLY A 190 20.29 13.23 -21.16
C GLY A 190 20.07 11.81 -21.69
N ARG A 191 20.23 10.77 -20.87
CA ARG A 191 19.95 9.37 -21.24
C ARG A 191 18.45 9.06 -21.26
N ALA A 192 17.67 9.65 -20.36
CA ALA A 192 16.23 9.44 -20.29
C ALA A 192 15.48 9.88 -21.57
N LEU A 193 16.00 10.88 -22.30
CA LEU A 193 15.44 11.31 -23.59
C LEU A 193 15.80 10.37 -24.76
N GLY A 194 16.92 9.63 -24.67
CA GLY A 194 17.36 8.70 -25.71
C GLY A 194 16.73 7.29 -25.63
N GLU A 195 16.24 6.89 -24.46
CA GLU A 195 15.64 5.56 -24.22
C GLU A 195 14.16 5.46 -24.63
N PHE A 196 13.54 6.53 -25.11
CA PHE A 196 12.16 6.52 -25.62
C PHE A 196 11.98 5.68 -26.91
N ALA A 197 13.06 5.26 -27.58
CA ALA A 197 12.99 4.84 -28.98
C ALA A 197 13.12 3.33 -29.29
N ALA A 198 13.31 2.42 -28.32
CA ALA A 198 13.28 0.99 -28.66
C ALA A 198 12.98 0.07 -27.47
N PHE A 199 11.91 -0.74 -27.58
CA PHE A 199 11.80 -1.99 -26.83
C PHE A 199 12.79 -3.00 -27.40
N PRO A 200 13.52 -3.78 -26.58
CA PRO A 200 14.43 -4.81 -27.09
C PRO A 200 13.65 -5.82 -27.94
N PRO A 201 14.14 -6.22 -29.13
CA PRO A 201 13.47 -7.21 -29.99
C PRO A 201 13.16 -8.54 -29.28
N THR A 202 13.96 -8.89 -28.28
CA THR A 202 13.78 -10.07 -27.42
C THR A 202 12.58 -9.94 -26.49
N ALA A 203 12.37 -8.77 -25.87
CA ALA A 203 11.20 -8.51 -25.03
C ALA A 203 9.92 -8.47 -25.87
N LEU A 204 9.96 -7.89 -27.06
CA LEU A 204 8.85 -7.93 -28.03
C LEU A 204 8.53 -9.35 -28.48
N ARG A 205 9.55 -10.20 -28.72
CA ARG A 205 9.35 -11.62 -29.05
C ARG A 205 8.77 -12.42 -27.89
N ALA A 206 9.26 -12.21 -26.66
CA ALA A 206 8.73 -12.86 -25.47
C ALA A 206 7.27 -12.46 -25.21
N ALA A 207 6.95 -11.18 -25.34
CA ALA A 207 5.59 -10.67 -25.25
C ALA A 207 4.69 -11.26 -26.34
N ASN A 208 5.17 -11.30 -27.60
CA ASN A 208 4.39 -11.82 -28.72
C ASN A 208 4.20 -13.35 -28.64
N GLN A 209 5.20 -14.09 -28.16
CA GLN A 209 5.08 -15.53 -27.93
C GLN A 209 4.09 -15.83 -26.80
N ALA A 210 4.24 -15.18 -25.65
CA ALA A 210 3.33 -15.37 -24.53
C ALA A 210 1.91 -14.86 -24.83
N PHE A 211 1.75 -13.86 -25.71
CA PHE A 211 0.46 -13.44 -26.27
C PHE A 211 -0.14 -14.52 -27.19
N ARG A 212 0.62 -15.07 -28.14
CA ARG A 212 0.16 -16.14 -29.05
C ARG A 212 -0.21 -17.42 -28.30
N GLU A 213 0.50 -17.72 -27.22
CA GLU A 213 0.22 -18.85 -26.33
C GLU A 213 -0.92 -18.55 -25.33
N GLN A 214 -1.54 -17.36 -25.37
CA GLN A 214 -2.58 -16.88 -24.44
C GLN A 214 -2.16 -16.96 -22.95
N ARG A 215 -0.85 -16.88 -22.68
CA ARG A 215 -0.26 -16.95 -21.34
C ARG A 215 -0.18 -15.59 -20.64
N LEU A 216 -0.24 -14.50 -21.39
CA LEU A 216 -0.23 -13.14 -20.82
C LEU A 216 -1.62 -12.68 -20.42
N THR A 217 -1.70 -12.11 -19.22
CA THR A 217 -2.84 -11.30 -18.82
C THR A 217 -2.63 -9.87 -19.33
N LEU A 218 -3.52 -9.39 -20.19
CA LEU A 218 -3.41 -8.06 -20.79
C LEU A 218 -4.31 -7.05 -20.07
N PRO A 219 -3.95 -5.75 -20.09
CA PRO A 219 -4.85 -4.72 -19.60
C PRO A 219 -6.15 -4.71 -20.43
N LEU A 220 -7.25 -4.30 -19.77
CA LEU A 220 -8.60 -4.15 -20.32
C LEU A 220 -9.29 -5.47 -20.69
N GLN A 221 -8.74 -6.60 -20.27
CA GLN A 221 -9.36 -7.92 -20.41
C GLN A 221 -10.02 -8.43 -19.13
N ALA A 222 -9.82 -7.74 -18.00
CA ALA A 222 -10.41 -8.12 -16.73
C ALA A 222 -11.95 -8.07 -16.80
N PRO A 223 -12.66 -9.02 -16.17
CA PRO A 223 -14.12 -9.03 -16.16
C PRO A 223 -14.66 -7.82 -15.40
N LYS A 224 -15.83 -7.31 -15.81
CA LYS A 224 -16.56 -6.32 -15.00
C LYS A 224 -17.14 -7.03 -13.78
N THR A 225 -16.95 -6.43 -12.60
CA THR A 225 -17.45 -6.96 -11.33
C THR A 225 -17.88 -5.82 -10.43
N MET A 226 -18.48 -6.14 -9.28
CA MET A 226 -18.76 -5.17 -8.22
C MET A 226 -17.52 -4.45 -7.67
N LEU A 227 -16.30 -4.95 -7.96
CA LEU A 227 -15.04 -4.30 -7.59
C LEU A 227 -14.69 -3.12 -8.50
N ASN A 228 -15.33 -3.02 -9.67
CA ASN A 228 -14.95 -2.09 -10.74
C ASN A 228 -16.08 -1.15 -11.12
N VAL A 229 -16.62 -0.46 -10.11
CA VAL A 229 -17.74 0.48 -10.21
C VAL A 229 -17.30 1.87 -9.73
N PRO A 230 -18.07 2.93 -10.04
CA PRO A 230 -17.92 4.20 -9.35
C PRO A 230 -18.09 4.03 -7.83
N ILE A 231 -17.33 4.78 -7.03
CA ILE A 231 -17.31 4.65 -5.57
C ILE A 231 -17.73 5.92 -4.85
N GLY A 232 -18.31 5.76 -3.66
CA GLY A 232 -18.49 6.87 -2.72
C GLY A 232 -17.26 7.07 -1.82
N GLY A 233 -17.22 8.17 -1.08
CA GLY A 233 -16.11 8.53 -0.18
C GLY A 233 -16.03 7.75 1.13
N ALA A 234 -17.09 7.03 1.51
CA ALA A 234 -17.08 6.21 2.71
C ALA A 234 -16.20 4.97 2.54
N ARG A 235 -15.33 4.71 3.53
CA ARG A 235 -14.43 3.55 3.53
C ARG A 235 -14.85 2.54 4.58
N ARG A 236 -14.47 1.29 4.34
CA ARG A 236 -14.41 0.23 5.33
C ARG A 236 -12.98 -0.30 5.33
N PHE A 237 -12.41 -0.42 6.52
CA PHE A 237 -11.08 -0.97 6.74
C PHE A 237 -11.23 -2.28 7.52
N ALA A 238 -10.58 -3.32 7.02
CA ALA A 238 -10.47 -4.61 7.68
C ALA A 238 -9.00 -4.98 7.75
N ALA A 239 -8.55 -5.52 8.88
CA ALA A 239 -7.15 -5.89 9.05
C ALA A 239 -7.03 -7.11 9.97
N GLN A 240 -6.02 -7.93 9.70
CA GLN A 240 -5.75 -9.17 10.43
C GLN A 240 -4.30 -9.62 10.15
N SER A 241 -3.70 -10.33 11.10
CA SER A 241 -2.40 -10.97 10.93
C SER A 241 -2.54 -12.49 10.87
N TRP A 242 -1.70 -13.13 10.07
CA TRP A 242 -1.55 -14.60 10.04
C TRP A 242 -0.10 -15.00 10.28
N PRO A 243 0.17 -16.19 10.88
CA PRO A 243 1.52 -16.69 11.07
C PRO A 243 2.23 -16.89 9.73
N LEU A 244 3.42 -16.29 9.58
CA LEU A 244 4.29 -16.44 8.41
C LEU A 244 4.71 -17.89 8.19
N GLU A 245 4.72 -18.70 9.24
CA GLU A 245 5.02 -20.14 9.18
C GLU A 245 4.06 -20.89 8.22
N SER A 246 2.76 -20.62 8.27
CA SER A 246 1.76 -21.23 7.37
C SER A 246 2.10 -20.98 5.91
N PHE A 247 2.41 -19.72 5.56
CA PHE A 247 2.83 -19.37 4.20
C PHE A 247 4.14 -20.05 3.80
N ARG A 248 5.10 -20.18 4.72
CA ARG A 248 6.39 -20.85 4.47
C ARG A 248 6.21 -22.36 4.24
N LYS A 249 5.28 -23.00 4.94
CA LYS A 249 4.95 -24.43 4.74
C LYS A 249 4.41 -24.66 3.34
N ILE A 250 3.37 -23.93 2.94
CA ILE A 250 2.77 -24.02 1.59
C ILE A 250 3.82 -23.69 0.51
N LYS A 251 4.61 -22.64 0.72
CA LYS A 251 5.71 -22.26 -0.18
C LYS A 251 6.64 -23.44 -0.46
N LYS A 252 7.05 -24.14 0.61
CA LYS A 252 7.99 -25.25 0.54
C LYS A 252 7.36 -26.47 -0.14
N SER A 253 6.14 -26.85 0.23
CA SER A 253 5.50 -28.05 -0.31
C SER A 253 5.07 -27.90 -1.77
N ALA A 254 4.56 -26.73 -2.17
CA ALA A 254 4.12 -26.46 -3.53
C ALA A 254 5.24 -25.95 -4.47
N GLY A 255 6.46 -25.72 -3.96
CA GLY A 255 7.57 -25.17 -4.73
C GLY A 255 7.27 -23.79 -5.32
N THR A 256 6.65 -22.90 -4.53
CA THR A 256 6.20 -21.56 -4.93
C THR A 256 7.00 -20.46 -4.21
N THR A 257 6.66 -19.20 -4.41
CA THR A 257 7.14 -18.07 -3.61
C THR A 257 6.11 -17.63 -2.57
N LEU A 258 6.54 -16.85 -1.57
CA LEU A 258 5.63 -16.30 -0.55
C LEU A 258 4.50 -15.45 -1.19
N ASN A 259 4.85 -14.65 -2.21
CA ASN A 259 3.88 -13.82 -2.90
C ASN A 259 2.83 -14.66 -3.66
N ASP A 260 3.22 -15.82 -4.21
CA ASP A 260 2.25 -16.69 -4.91
C ASP A 260 1.23 -17.27 -3.91
N VAL A 261 1.69 -17.67 -2.71
CA VAL A 261 0.79 -18.17 -1.64
C VAL A 261 -0.15 -17.07 -1.17
N VAL A 262 0.36 -15.85 -0.97
CA VAL A 262 -0.46 -14.68 -0.62
C VAL A 262 -1.51 -14.39 -1.69
N LEU A 263 -1.14 -14.40 -2.97
CA LEU A 263 -2.07 -14.17 -4.06
C LEU A 263 -3.12 -15.27 -4.14
N ALA A 264 -2.75 -16.54 -3.91
CA ALA A 264 -3.69 -17.66 -3.88
C ALA A 264 -4.68 -17.57 -2.70
N MET A 265 -4.20 -17.15 -1.53
CA MET A 265 -5.04 -16.89 -0.36
C MET A 265 -6.04 -15.76 -0.65
N CYS A 266 -5.58 -14.64 -1.22
CA CYS A 266 -6.46 -13.56 -1.67
C CYS A 266 -7.45 -14.03 -2.73
N ALA A 267 -7.02 -14.84 -3.69
CA ALA A 267 -7.86 -15.33 -4.77
C ALA A 267 -8.99 -16.24 -4.26
N GLY A 268 -8.70 -17.15 -3.33
CA GLY A 268 -9.72 -17.96 -2.66
C GLY A 268 -10.71 -17.09 -1.89
N ALA A 269 -10.19 -16.14 -1.10
CA ALA A 269 -11.04 -15.25 -0.33
C ALA A 269 -11.97 -14.40 -1.21
N LEU A 270 -11.44 -13.85 -2.31
CA LEU A 270 -12.21 -13.07 -3.28
C LEU A 270 -13.25 -13.93 -4.00
N ARG A 271 -12.90 -15.19 -4.34
CA ARG A 271 -13.84 -16.12 -4.95
C ARG A 271 -15.03 -16.34 -4.03
N ASP A 272 -14.79 -16.74 -2.78
CA ASP A 272 -15.87 -17.07 -1.84
C ASP A 272 -16.68 -15.84 -1.46
N TYR A 273 -16.02 -14.70 -1.27
CA TYR A 273 -16.72 -13.43 -1.07
C TYR A 273 -17.63 -13.08 -2.25
N LEU A 274 -17.15 -13.20 -3.50
CA LEU A 274 -17.96 -12.92 -4.68
C LEU A 274 -19.07 -13.94 -4.90
N ILE A 275 -18.88 -15.22 -4.55
CA ILE A 275 -19.94 -16.23 -4.54
C ILE A 275 -21.02 -15.83 -3.53
N GLU A 276 -20.63 -15.45 -2.31
CA GLU A 276 -21.54 -14.99 -1.27
C GLU A 276 -22.38 -13.79 -1.74
N GLN A 277 -21.75 -12.86 -2.48
CA GLN A 277 -22.43 -11.70 -3.07
C GLN A 277 -23.18 -12.00 -4.39
N ARG A 278 -23.16 -13.25 -4.87
CA ARG A 278 -23.71 -13.67 -6.18
C ARG A 278 -23.17 -12.83 -7.34
N ALA A 279 -21.88 -12.51 -7.28
CA ALA A 279 -21.20 -11.58 -8.17
C ALA A 279 -19.87 -12.15 -8.73
N LEU A 280 -19.62 -13.45 -8.59
CA LEU A 280 -18.46 -14.10 -9.18
C LEU A 280 -18.62 -14.16 -10.71
N PRO A 281 -17.70 -13.57 -11.50
CA PRO A 281 -17.72 -13.71 -12.95
C PRO A 281 -17.26 -15.10 -13.42
N ASP A 282 -17.66 -15.50 -14.63
CA ASP A 282 -17.19 -16.75 -15.26
C ASP A 282 -15.68 -16.70 -15.58
N ALA A 283 -15.19 -15.53 -16.00
CA ALA A 283 -13.77 -15.27 -16.23
C ALA A 283 -13.04 -14.96 -14.92
N PRO A 284 -11.75 -15.33 -14.78
CA PRO A 284 -11.00 -15.05 -13.55
C PRO A 284 -10.78 -13.54 -13.33
N LEU A 285 -10.64 -13.16 -12.06
CA LEU A 285 -10.17 -11.82 -11.71
C LEU A 285 -8.69 -11.64 -12.09
N THR A 286 -8.34 -10.40 -12.43
CA THR A 286 -6.96 -9.94 -12.64
C THR A 286 -6.54 -9.02 -11.51
N ALA A 287 -5.44 -9.32 -10.82
CA ALA A 287 -4.81 -8.40 -9.86
C ALA A 287 -3.65 -7.65 -10.50
N MET A 288 -3.53 -6.35 -10.21
CA MET A 288 -2.27 -5.63 -10.40
C MET A 288 -1.40 -5.83 -9.15
N VAL A 289 -0.18 -6.33 -9.38
CA VAL A 289 0.79 -6.65 -8.32
C VAL A 289 2.07 -5.84 -8.53
N PRO A 290 2.32 -4.81 -7.71
CA PRO A 290 3.62 -4.14 -7.68
C PRO A 290 4.71 -5.13 -7.26
N ALA A 291 5.76 -5.26 -8.06
CA ALA A 291 6.88 -6.14 -7.79
C ALA A 291 8.20 -5.41 -7.98
N THR A 292 9.12 -5.56 -7.01
CA THR A 292 10.50 -5.12 -7.19
C THR A 292 11.18 -6.03 -8.21
N LEU A 293 11.69 -5.44 -9.29
CA LEU A 293 12.45 -6.14 -10.30
C LEU A 293 13.92 -5.90 -10.00
N ARG A 294 14.54 -6.89 -9.36
CA ARG A 294 16.00 -6.88 -9.14
C ARG A 294 16.65 -7.47 -10.39
N THR A 295 17.27 -6.64 -11.22
CA THR A 295 18.24 -7.15 -12.19
C THR A 295 19.58 -7.40 -11.47
N PRO A 296 20.35 -8.43 -11.83
CA PRO A 296 21.66 -8.71 -11.22
C PRO A 296 22.62 -7.51 -11.28
N ALA A 297 22.53 -6.69 -12.34
CA ALA A 297 23.34 -5.48 -12.52
C ALA A 297 22.92 -4.30 -11.62
N ALA A 298 21.66 -4.25 -11.17
CA ALA A 298 21.15 -3.16 -10.32
C ALA A 298 21.47 -3.35 -8.82
N ALA A 299 22.10 -4.47 -8.44
CA ALA A 299 22.50 -4.73 -7.07
C ALA A 299 23.60 -3.76 -6.58
N GLU A 300 24.41 -3.20 -7.49
CA GLU A 300 25.50 -2.28 -7.15
C GLU A 300 25.10 -0.80 -7.14
N GLU A 301 24.02 -0.40 -7.84
CA GLU A 301 23.65 1.02 -8.03
C GLU A 301 22.41 1.51 -7.24
N GLY A 302 21.77 0.65 -6.43
CA GLY A 302 20.73 1.10 -5.50
C GLY A 302 19.42 1.59 -6.14
N GLY A 303 19.14 1.25 -7.41
CA GLY A 303 17.90 1.61 -8.11
C GLY A 303 16.71 0.72 -7.70
N ASN A 304 15.64 1.31 -7.18
CA ASN A 304 14.37 0.60 -6.96
C ASN A 304 13.51 0.63 -8.24
N SER A 305 13.67 -0.37 -9.11
CA SER A 305 12.73 -0.59 -10.22
C SER A 305 11.50 -1.35 -9.71
N ILE A 306 10.34 -0.70 -9.68
CA ILE A 306 9.06 -1.33 -9.33
C ILE A 306 8.26 -1.52 -10.62
N GLY A 307 7.98 -2.77 -10.99
CA GLY A 307 7.10 -3.11 -12.10
C GLY A 307 5.68 -3.41 -11.63
N ALA A 308 4.69 -3.20 -12.48
CA ALA A 308 3.29 -3.58 -12.23
C ALA A 308 2.92 -4.82 -13.07
N ILE A 309 2.90 -6.00 -12.43
CA ILE A 309 2.51 -7.26 -13.07
C ILE A 309 0.99 -7.39 -13.04
N LEU A 310 0.38 -7.81 -14.15
CA LEU A 310 -1.01 -8.27 -14.16
C LEU A 310 -1.03 -9.78 -13.94
N CYS A 311 -1.67 -10.20 -12.85
CA CYS A 311 -1.75 -11.58 -12.42
C CYS A 311 -3.18 -12.11 -12.57
N ASN A 312 -3.34 -13.21 -13.29
CA ASN A 312 -4.57 -14.00 -13.30
C ASN A 312 -4.71 -14.69 -11.93
N LEU A 313 -5.75 -14.32 -11.17
CA LEU A 313 -6.03 -14.88 -9.85
C LEU A 313 -6.72 -16.26 -9.90
N ALA A 314 -7.09 -16.75 -11.09
CA ALA A 314 -7.75 -18.04 -11.28
C ALA A 314 -8.99 -18.22 -10.38
N THR A 315 -9.74 -17.13 -10.14
CA THR A 315 -10.92 -17.15 -9.25
C THR A 315 -12.07 -17.98 -9.79
N ASN A 316 -12.01 -18.43 -11.05
CA ASN A 316 -12.95 -19.37 -11.65
C ASN A 316 -12.61 -20.85 -11.34
N GLU A 317 -11.37 -21.15 -10.93
CA GLU A 317 -10.93 -22.50 -10.54
C GLU A 317 -11.32 -22.79 -9.07
N PRO A 318 -12.19 -23.78 -8.77
CA PRO A 318 -12.55 -24.15 -7.40
C PRO A 318 -11.41 -24.83 -6.62
N ASP A 319 -10.52 -25.59 -7.26
CA ASP A 319 -9.45 -26.34 -6.58
C ASP A 319 -8.32 -25.40 -6.12
N PRO A 320 -8.03 -25.31 -4.80
CA PRO A 320 -6.97 -24.43 -4.27
C PRO A 320 -5.57 -24.72 -4.82
N ALA A 321 -5.21 -25.98 -5.08
CA ALA A 321 -3.89 -26.33 -5.59
C ALA A 321 -3.74 -25.92 -7.07
N ARG A 322 -4.76 -26.18 -7.89
CA ARG A 322 -4.77 -25.73 -9.30
C ARG A 322 -4.80 -24.21 -9.43
N ARG A 323 -5.53 -23.54 -8.52
CA ARG A 323 -5.54 -22.07 -8.42
C ARG A 323 -4.14 -21.53 -8.11
N LEU A 324 -3.47 -22.09 -7.11
CA LEU A 324 -2.10 -21.73 -6.75
C LEU A 324 -1.12 -21.95 -7.91
N GLU A 325 -1.20 -23.08 -8.61
CA GLU A 325 -0.35 -23.38 -9.76
C GLU A 325 -0.56 -22.36 -10.91
N THR A 326 -1.82 -22.03 -11.22
CA THR A 326 -2.15 -21.03 -12.25
C THR A 326 -1.59 -19.66 -11.89
N ILE A 327 -1.75 -19.24 -10.63
CA ILE A 327 -1.22 -17.97 -10.12
C ILE A 327 0.31 -17.94 -10.20
N LYS A 328 0.99 -19.01 -9.75
CA LYS A 328 2.44 -19.17 -9.84
C LYS A 328 2.93 -18.98 -11.29
N ASN A 329 2.28 -19.66 -12.24
CA ASN A 329 2.64 -19.58 -13.65
C ASN A 329 2.38 -18.17 -14.22
N SER A 330 1.23 -17.57 -13.90
CA SER A 330 0.90 -16.19 -14.31
C SER A 330 1.91 -15.17 -13.78
N MET A 331 2.32 -15.27 -12.52
CA MET A 331 3.36 -14.41 -11.93
C MET A 331 4.73 -14.63 -12.56
N ALA A 332 5.09 -15.87 -12.89
CA ALA A 332 6.35 -16.18 -13.56
C ALA A 332 6.38 -15.57 -14.97
N ASP A 333 5.32 -15.72 -15.75
CA ASP A 333 5.23 -15.16 -17.10
C ASP A 333 5.18 -13.63 -17.09
N GLY A 334 4.49 -13.03 -16.12
CA GLY A 334 4.50 -11.58 -15.91
C GLY A 334 5.88 -11.04 -15.53
N LYS A 335 6.70 -11.78 -14.76
CA LYS A 335 8.09 -11.40 -14.47
C LYS A 335 8.98 -11.48 -15.71
N LYS A 336 8.81 -12.53 -16.54
CA LYS A 336 9.56 -12.70 -17.79
C LYS A 336 9.38 -11.53 -18.75
N LEU A 337 8.20 -10.88 -18.78
CA LEU A 337 7.99 -9.67 -19.58
C LEU A 337 8.95 -8.53 -19.24
N PHE A 338 9.41 -8.47 -17.99
CA PHE A 338 10.34 -7.45 -17.55
C PHE A 338 11.81 -7.89 -17.61
N GLU A 339 12.09 -9.16 -17.91
CA GLU A 339 13.46 -9.66 -18.04
C GLU A 339 14.16 -8.99 -19.24
N GLY A 340 15.36 -8.45 -18.99
CA GLY A 340 16.13 -7.75 -20.01
C GLY A 340 15.66 -6.33 -20.35
N LEU A 341 14.65 -5.79 -19.65
CA LEU A 341 14.23 -4.40 -19.79
C LEU A 341 15.03 -3.46 -18.87
N SER A 342 15.26 -2.22 -19.32
CA SER A 342 15.79 -1.15 -18.47
C SER A 342 14.76 -0.71 -17.42
N PRO A 343 15.17 -0.10 -16.29
CA PRO A 343 14.25 0.49 -15.31
C PRO A 343 13.19 1.43 -15.92
N VAL A 344 13.58 2.23 -16.92
CA VAL A 344 12.67 3.15 -17.62
C VAL A 344 11.65 2.38 -18.45
N GLN A 345 12.07 1.34 -19.16
CA GLN A 345 11.17 0.49 -19.94
C GLN A 345 10.16 -0.27 -19.06
N VAL A 346 10.60 -0.79 -17.92
CA VAL A 346 9.72 -1.36 -16.88
C VAL A 346 8.68 -0.33 -16.44
N MET A 347 9.11 0.89 -16.13
CA MET A 347 8.23 1.96 -15.68
C MET A 347 7.20 2.32 -16.76
N LEU A 348 7.62 2.46 -18.02
CA LEU A 348 6.73 2.76 -19.15
C LEU A 348 5.69 1.65 -19.37
N LEU A 349 6.12 0.39 -19.37
CA LEU A 349 5.20 -0.75 -19.52
C LEU A 349 4.22 -0.83 -18.34
N SER A 350 4.70 -0.58 -17.12
CA SER A 350 3.85 -0.52 -15.93
C SER A 350 2.84 0.63 -16.00
N ALA A 351 3.24 1.78 -16.52
CA ALA A 351 2.36 2.92 -16.73
C ALA A 351 1.23 2.61 -17.71
N MET A 352 1.47 1.78 -18.74
CA MET A 352 0.41 1.35 -19.67
C MET A 352 -0.71 0.55 -18.97
N ASN A 353 -0.38 -0.24 -17.95
CA ASN A 353 -1.37 -1.00 -17.19
C ASN A 353 -2.28 -0.09 -16.33
N VAL A 354 -1.74 1.04 -15.86
CA VAL A 354 -2.45 1.98 -14.97
C VAL A 354 -3.09 3.15 -15.72
N ALA A 355 -2.55 3.53 -16.89
CA ALA A 355 -3.00 4.69 -17.67
C ALA A 355 -4.52 4.74 -17.92
N PRO A 356 -5.23 3.62 -18.21
CA PRO A 356 -6.68 3.67 -18.37
C PRO A 356 -7.44 4.17 -17.14
N LEU A 357 -6.89 4.00 -15.92
CA LEU A 357 -7.50 4.52 -14.69
C LEU A 357 -7.46 6.05 -14.63
N GLY A 358 -6.56 6.71 -15.34
CA GLY A 358 -6.56 8.17 -15.48
C GLY A 358 -7.80 8.72 -16.20
N LEU A 359 -8.53 7.87 -16.92
CA LEU A 359 -9.80 8.22 -17.57
C LEU A 359 -11.01 7.94 -16.67
N SER A 360 -10.82 7.39 -15.46
CA SER A 360 -11.93 7.10 -14.54
C SER A 360 -12.81 8.30 -14.19
N PRO A 361 -12.32 9.56 -14.12
CA PRO A 361 -13.19 10.71 -13.87
C PRO A 361 -14.11 11.08 -15.05
N VAL A 362 -13.88 10.51 -16.25
CA VAL A 362 -14.73 10.78 -17.42
C VAL A 362 -16.08 10.09 -17.23
N PRO A 363 -17.22 10.82 -17.28
CA PRO A 363 -18.54 10.24 -17.05
C PRO A 363 -18.81 9.01 -17.91
N GLY A 364 -19.24 7.92 -17.27
CA GLY A 364 -19.56 6.65 -17.94
C GLY A 364 -18.35 5.76 -18.28
N MET A 365 -17.12 6.26 -18.20
CA MET A 365 -15.92 5.49 -18.57
C MET A 365 -15.82 4.18 -17.80
N VAL A 366 -15.96 4.24 -16.47
CA VAL A 366 -15.91 3.06 -15.60
C VAL A 366 -17.05 2.08 -15.88
N ASN A 367 -18.24 2.57 -16.21
CA ASN A 367 -19.41 1.72 -16.44
C ASN A 367 -19.37 1.03 -17.79
N TYR A 368 -18.81 1.66 -18.83
CA TYR A 368 -18.87 1.14 -20.20
C TYR A 368 -17.60 0.42 -20.63
N THR A 369 -16.44 0.72 -20.06
CA THR A 369 -15.17 0.05 -20.43
C THR A 369 -14.85 -1.14 -19.52
N ARG A 370 -14.08 -2.10 -20.04
CA ARG A 370 -13.53 -3.16 -19.19
C ARG A 370 -12.40 -2.58 -18.33
N PRO A 371 -12.30 -2.96 -17.04
CA PRO A 371 -11.23 -2.46 -16.19
C PRO A 371 -9.86 -2.98 -16.65
N PRO A 372 -8.77 -2.22 -16.44
CA PRO A 372 -7.43 -2.72 -16.72
C PRO A 372 -7.07 -3.94 -15.87
N PHE A 373 -7.55 -3.97 -14.63
CA PHE A 373 -7.46 -5.03 -13.65
C PHE A 373 -8.56 -4.86 -12.61
N ASN A 374 -8.92 -5.92 -11.88
CA ASN A 374 -10.03 -5.89 -10.93
C ASN A 374 -9.69 -5.21 -9.61
N LEU A 375 -8.46 -5.40 -9.12
CA LEU A 375 -7.98 -4.85 -7.86
C LEU A 375 -6.46 -4.79 -7.81
N VAL A 376 -5.94 -4.09 -6.80
CA VAL A 376 -4.51 -4.07 -6.46
C VAL A 376 -4.27 -4.99 -5.26
N ILE A 377 -3.23 -5.83 -5.37
CA ILE A 377 -2.67 -6.59 -4.25
C ILE A 377 -1.20 -6.22 -4.11
N SER A 378 -0.85 -5.52 -3.03
CA SER A 378 0.50 -4.98 -2.81
C SER A 378 1.16 -5.58 -1.57
N ASN A 379 2.45 -5.87 -1.67
CA ASN A 379 3.28 -6.32 -0.56
C ASN A 379 4.39 -5.28 -0.29
N VAL A 380 4.32 -4.63 0.87
CA VAL A 380 5.27 -3.61 1.30
C VAL A 380 6.28 -4.24 2.28
N PRO A 381 7.60 -4.00 2.11
CA PRO A 381 8.60 -4.50 3.05
C PRO A 381 8.34 -3.99 4.48
N GLY A 382 8.33 -4.90 5.44
CA GLY A 382 8.20 -4.61 6.87
C GLY A 382 9.45 -5.00 7.67
N PRO A 383 9.42 -4.79 9.01
CA PRO A 383 10.54 -5.10 9.89
C PRO A 383 10.79 -6.61 9.99
N ARG A 384 12.06 -7.00 9.99
CA ARG A 384 12.48 -8.42 10.04
C ARG A 384 12.74 -8.92 11.46
N THR A 385 12.90 -7.99 12.39
CA THR A 385 13.23 -8.18 13.80
C THR A 385 12.14 -7.55 14.66
N THR A 386 11.97 -8.03 15.89
CA THR A 386 11.07 -7.39 16.85
C THR A 386 11.55 -5.97 17.09
N THR A 387 10.62 -5.03 17.02
CA THR A 387 10.93 -3.60 17.12
C THR A 387 10.00 -2.95 18.13
N TYR A 388 10.49 -1.89 18.75
CA TYR A 388 9.88 -1.20 19.87
C TYR A 388 9.84 0.29 19.60
N TRP A 389 8.84 0.96 20.16
CA TRP A 389 8.75 2.40 20.17
C TRP A 389 8.59 2.89 21.60
N ASN A 390 9.63 3.54 22.14
CA ASN A 390 9.67 3.96 23.54
C ASN A 390 9.36 2.82 24.53
N GLY A 391 9.88 1.63 24.22
CA GLY A 391 9.69 0.38 24.97
C GLY A 391 8.41 -0.40 24.65
N ALA A 392 7.47 0.17 23.89
CA ALA A 392 6.28 -0.55 23.46
C ALA A 392 6.59 -1.45 22.26
N GLU A 393 6.32 -2.74 22.36
CA GLU A 393 6.56 -3.71 21.28
C GLU A 393 5.57 -3.51 20.13
N LEU A 394 6.06 -3.44 18.89
CA LEU A 394 5.23 -3.39 17.69
C LEU A 394 4.59 -4.77 17.41
N ASP A 395 3.29 -4.85 17.63
CA ASP A 395 2.50 -6.09 17.58
C ASP A 395 1.64 -6.21 16.30
N GLY A 396 1.55 -5.16 15.49
CA GLY A 396 0.83 -5.20 14.22
C GLY A 396 1.10 -3.97 13.36
N VAL A 397 1.19 -4.16 12.05
CA VAL A 397 1.37 -3.08 11.06
C VAL A 397 0.45 -3.33 9.89
N TYR A 398 -0.65 -2.57 9.79
CA TYR A 398 -1.68 -2.77 8.77
C TYR A 398 -1.75 -1.57 7.83
N PRO A 399 -1.24 -1.68 6.59
CA PRO A 399 -1.30 -0.59 5.63
C PRO A 399 -2.75 -0.31 5.18
N ALA A 400 -3.12 0.96 5.06
CA ALA A 400 -4.39 1.40 4.50
C ALA A 400 -4.13 2.16 3.20
N SER A 401 -4.51 1.56 2.08
CA SER A 401 -4.26 2.10 0.74
C SER A 401 -5.42 2.93 0.21
N LEU A 402 -5.20 3.72 -0.84
CA LEU A 402 -6.25 4.52 -1.48
C LEU A 402 -7.16 3.67 -2.39
N LEU A 403 -8.31 4.25 -2.72
CA LEU A 403 -9.26 3.73 -3.70
C LEU A 403 -9.57 4.81 -4.73
N MET A 404 -9.89 4.37 -5.95
CA MET A 404 -10.34 5.21 -7.04
C MET A 404 -11.54 4.57 -7.73
N ASP A 405 -12.25 5.37 -8.52
CA ASP A 405 -13.31 4.87 -9.39
C ASP A 405 -12.83 3.69 -10.24
N GLY A 406 -13.65 2.64 -10.29
CA GLY A 406 -13.28 1.38 -10.94
C GLY A 406 -12.33 0.50 -10.13
N GLN A 407 -11.91 0.89 -8.92
CA GLN A 407 -11.07 0.12 -7.99
C GLN A 407 -11.62 0.23 -6.56
N ALA A 408 -12.75 -0.45 -6.31
CA ALA A 408 -13.49 -0.37 -5.06
C ALA A 408 -12.89 -1.17 -3.89
N LEU A 409 -11.83 -1.94 -4.14
CA LEU A 409 -11.14 -2.78 -3.16
C LEU A 409 -9.62 -2.74 -3.39
N ASN A 410 -8.87 -2.61 -2.30
CA ASN A 410 -7.42 -2.70 -2.30
C ASN A 410 -6.95 -3.58 -1.14
N ILE A 411 -6.05 -4.52 -1.43
CA ILE A 411 -5.42 -5.38 -0.41
C ILE A 411 -3.94 -4.99 -0.37
N THR A 412 -3.49 -4.53 0.79
CA THR A 412 -2.07 -4.23 1.03
C THR A 412 -1.60 -4.98 2.26
N LEU A 413 -0.44 -5.60 2.18
CA LEU A 413 0.12 -6.36 3.29
C LEU A 413 1.58 -6.00 3.53
N THR A 414 2.06 -6.40 4.69
CA THR A 414 3.47 -6.35 5.04
C THR A 414 3.85 -7.60 5.82
N THR A 415 5.12 -7.97 5.76
CA THR A 415 5.68 -9.05 6.59
C THR A 415 6.37 -8.42 7.78
N ARG A 416 6.00 -8.85 9.00
CA ARG A 416 6.59 -8.39 10.25
C ARG A 416 7.06 -9.61 11.02
N VAL A 417 8.37 -9.74 11.24
CA VAL A 417 8.97 -10.85 12.00
C VAL A 417 8.47 -12.23 11.55
N ASP A 418 7.50 -12.79 12.26
CA ASP A 418 6.88 -14.10 12.11
C ASP A 418 5.39 -14.02 11.70
N SER A 419 4.89 -12.85 11.31
CA SER A 419 3.54 -12.63 10.81
C SER A 419 3.49 -11.99 9.42
N VAL A 420 2.35 -12.19 8.76
CA VAL A 420 1.93 -11.44 7.57
C VAL A 420 0.70 -10.63 7.97
N ASP A 421 0.83 -9.31 7.96
CA ASP A 421 -0.20 -8.38 8.39
C ASP A 421 -0.92 -7.81 7.15
N PHE A 422 -2.22 -8.04 7.05
CA PHE A 422 -3.06 -7.57 5.95
C PHE A 422 -3.87 -6.35 6.37
N GLY A 423 -3.88 -5.32 5.54
CA GLY A 423 -4.83 -4.23 5.56
C GLY A 423 -5.65 -4.20 4.27
N ILE A 424 -6.97 -4.16 4.42
CA ILE A 424 -7.92 -4.22 3.32
C ILE A 424 -8.79 -2.98 3.39
N VAL A 425 -8.75 -2.17 2.35
CA VAL A 425 -9.59 -0.97 2.21
C VAL A 425 -10.61 -1.23 1.13
N GLY A 426 -11.89 -1.05 1.46
CA GLY A 426 -13.00 -1.17 0.51
C GLY A 426 -13.92 0.05 0.55
N CYS A 427 -14.55 0.37 -0.58
CA CYS A 427 -15.64 1.32 -0.61
C CYS A 427 -16.80 0.73 0.22
N ARG A 428 -17.26 1.47 1.23
CA ARG A 428 -18.26 0.95 2.19
C ARG A 428 -19.57 0.55 1.52
N GLN A 429 -19.95 1.25 0.45
CA GLN A 429 -21.18 0.98 -0.28
C GLN A 429 -21.00 -0.17 -1.28
N SER A 430 -19.93 -0.16 -2.07
CA SER A 430 -19.72 -1.14 -3.14
C SER A 430 -19.27 -2.50 -2.61
N ILE A 431 -18.61 -2.55 -1.44
CA ILE A 431 -18.08 -3.77 -0.82
C ILE A 431 -18.80 -4.02 0.52
N PRO A 432 -20.04 -4.54 0.49
CA PRO A 432 -20.84 -4.74 1.69
C PRO A 432 -20.21 -5.79 2.61
N HIS A 433 -20.22 -5.56 3.92
CA HIS A 433 -19.66 -6.51 4.89
C HIS A 433 -18.18 -6.90 4.64
N LEU A 434 -17.34 -5.99 4.13
CA LEU A 434 -15.90 -6.21 3.84
C LEU A 434 -15.15 -7.05 4.88
N GLN A 435 -15.41 -6.88 6.18
CA GLN A 435 -14.77 -7.64 7.26
C GLN A 435 -14.94 -9.16 7.13
N ARG A 436 -15.96 -9.64 6.41
CA ARG A 436 -16.13 -11.08 6.10
C ARG A 436 -15.02 -11.62 5.21
N MET A 437 -14.36 -10.76 4.42
CA MET A 437 -13.16 -11.11 3.66
C MET A 437 -12.06 -11.70 4.56
N LEU A 438 -11.97 -11.26 5.82
CA LEU A 438 -10.98 -11.82 6.78
C LEU A 438 -11.27 -13.29 7.10
N LEU A 439 -12.54 -13.70 7.15
CA LEU A 439 -12.94 -15.09 7.37
C LEU A 439 -12.65 -15.95 6.13
N HIS A 440 -12.92 -15.39 4.95
CA HIS A 440 -12.64 -16.05 3.67
C HIS A 440 -11.13 -16.19 3.43
N LEU A 441 -10.33 -15.22 3.87
CA LEU A 441 -8.87 -15.27 3.89
C LEU A 441 -8.34 -16.41 4.77
N ASP A 442 -8.88 -16.53 5.99
CA ASP A 442 -8.51 -17.61 6.92
C ASP A 442 -8.87 -19.00 6.37
N THR A 443 -10.05 -19.12 5.78
CA THR A 443 -10.52 -20.34 5.11
C THR A 443 -9.62 -20.70 3.93
N ALA A 444 -9.34 -19.75 3.04
CA ALA A 444 -8.50 -19.97 1.87
C ALA A 444 -7.06 -20.38 2.23
N LEU A 445 -6.50 -19.85 3.33
CA LEU A 445 -5.19 -20.27 3.82
C LEU A 445 -5.23 -21.73 4.30
N THR A 446 -6.27 -22.10 5.06
CA THR A 446 -6.47 -23.47 5.55
C THR A 446 -6.65 -24.46 4.41
N GLU A 447 -7.41 -24.10 3.38
CA GLU A 447 -7.61 -24.91 2.17
C GLU A 447 -6.28 -25.15 1.43
N LEU A 448 -5.45 -24.11 1.29
CA LEU A 448 -4.12 -24.23 0.69
C LEU A 448 -3.19 -25.12 1.51
N GLU A 449 -3.22 -25.02 2.84
CA GLU A 449 -2.47 -25.92 3.72
C GLU A 449 -2.90 -27.36 3.55
N PHE A 450 -4.19 -27.63 3.35
CA PHE A 450 -4.69 -28.99 3.13
C PHE A 450 -4.32 -29.51 1.73
N ALA A 451 -4.50 -28.68 0.70
CA ALA A 451 -4.30 -29.06 -0.69
C ALA A 451 -2.81 -29.27 -1.07
N THR A 452 -1.88 -28.77 -0.25
CA THR A 452 -0.43 -28.84 -0.49
C THR A 452 0.31 -29.75 0.50
N ARG A 453 -0.41 -30.55 1.27
CA ARG A 453 0.17 -31.53 2.21
C ARG A 453 0.75 -32.76 1.52
#